data_AF-A0A7Y9UVP1-F1
#
_entry.id   AF-A0A7Y9UVP1-F1
#
_cell.length_a   1.000
_cell.length_b   1.000
_cell.length_c   1.000
_cell.angle_alpha   90.00
_cell.angle_beta   90.00
_cell.angle_gamma   90.00
#
_symmetry.space_group_name_H-M   'P 1'
#
loop_
_entity.id
_entity.type
_entity.pdbx_description
1 polymer ?
#
loop_
_entity_poly.entity_id
_entity_poly.type
_entity_poly.pdbx_seq_one_letter_code
_entity_poly.pdbx_strand_id
1 'polypeptide(L)'
;MEVYVVTRAGLGTLNHTELAVDALRARGIEPVGLIVGSWLARPGTVEICKLEDLPRLTGVRIAAVLPEGAGTREAPAFVAEAIS
;
A
#
# COMPACT_ATOMS: atom_id res chain seq x y z
N MET A 1 -10.48 6.18 -15.81
CA MET A 1 -9.24 5.43 -15.54
C MET A 1 -9.11 5.31 -14.04
N GLU A 2 -8.93 4.10 -13.52
CA GLU A 2 -8.72 3.89 -12.08
C GLU A 2 -7.22 3.87 -11.79
N VAL A 3 -6.79 4.55 -10.72
CA VAL A 3 -5.37 4.64 -10.33
C VAL A 3 -5.20 4.12 -8.92
N TYR A 4 -4.32 3.13 -8.78
CA TYR A 4 -3.86 2.62 -7.49
C TYR A 4 -2.41 3.04 -7.27
N VAL A 5 -2.09 3.41 -6.03
CA VAL A 5 -0.71 3.77 -5.64
C VAL A 5 -0.12 2.64 -4.82
N VAL A 6 0.95 2.02 -5.32
CA VAL A 6 1.69 0.99 -4.58
C VAL A 6 2.73 1.64 -3.69
N THR A 7 2.72 1.34 -2.40
CA THR A 7 3.65 1.88 -1.40
C THR A 7 4.30 0.78 -0.55
N ARG A 8 5.39 1.13 0.13
CA ARG A 8 6.12 0.26 1.06
C ARG A 8 5.66 0.52 2.51
N ALA A 9 5.79 -0.47 3.39
CA ALA A 9 5.47 -0.35 4.82
C ALA A 9 6.57 0.32 5.68
N GLY A 10 7.76 0.58 5.12
CA GLY A 10 8.97 1.05 5.83
C GLY A 10 9.00 2.53 6.24
N LEU A 11 10.03 2.96 6.98
CA LEU A 11 10.25 4.38 7.33
C LEU A 11 10.59 5.21 6.08
N GLY A 12 9.99 6.40 5.95
CA GLY A 12 10.12 7.28 4.78
C GLY A 12 9.03 7.11 3.72
N THR A 13 8.10 6.15 3.84
CA THR A 13 7.08 5.87 2.81
C THR A 13 5.84 6.75 2.92
N LEU A 14 5.58 7.33 4.09
CA LEU A 14 4.46 8.25 4.31
C LEU A 14 4.58 9.48 3.40
N ASN A 15 5.71 10.21 3.47
CA ASN A 15 5.98 11.36 2.60
C ASN A 15 5.92 11.00 1.12
N HIS A 16 6.54 9.88 0.71
CA HIS A 16 6.53 9.49 -0.70
C HIS A 16 5.11 9.18 -1.20
N THR A 17 4.28 8.55 -0.36
CA THR A 17 2.90 8.22 -0.73
C THR A 17 2.04 9.48 -0.79
N GLU A 18 2.18 10.37 0.20
CA GLU A 18 1.51 11.67 0.24
C GLU A 18 1.86 12.52 -0.99
N LEU A 19 3.15 12.70 -1.29
CA LEU A 19 3.60 13.44 -2.48
C LEU A 19 3.09 12.82 -3.79
N ALA A 20 3.03 11.48 -3.88
CA ALA A 20 2.50 10.81 -5.06
C ALA A 20 0.98 11.04 -5.22
N VAL A 21 0.22 10.96 -4.13
CA VAL A 21 -1.22 11.24 -4.10
C VAL A 21 -1.49 12.69 -4.47
N ASP A 22 -0.75 13.64 -3.89
CA ASP A 22 -0.89 15.06 -4.21
C ASP A 22 -0.53 15.37 -5.66
N ALA A 23 0.50 14.73 -6.20
CA ALA A 23 0.87 14.87 -7.61
C ALA A 23 -0.22 14.35 -8.56
N LEU A 24 -0.94 13.29 -8.19
CA LEU A 24 -2.09 12.79 -8.95
C LEU A 24 -3.27 13.76 -8.86
N ARG A 25 -3.59 14.24 -7.65
CA ARG A 25 -4.66 15.24 -7.42
C ARG A 25 -4.42 16.55 -8.14
N ALA A 26 -3.18 17.04 -8.18
CA ALA A 26 -2.78 18.22 -8.93
C ALA A 26 -3.03 18.08 -10.44
N ARG A 27 -3.19 16.85 -10.95
CA ARG A 27 -3.54 16.53 -12.34
C ARG A 27 -5.01 16.15 -12.52
N GLY A 28 -5.85 16.33 -11.50
CA GLY A 28 -7.27 15.98 -11.52
C GLY A 28 -7.56 14.48 -11.42
N ILE A 29 -6.61 13.68 -10.91
CA ILE A 29 -6.73 12.23 -10.77
C ILE A 29 -6.84 11.89 -9.28
N GLU A 30 -7.99 11.38 -8.86
CA GLU A 30 -8.17 10.85 -7.50
C GLU A 30 -7.81 9.36 -7.45
N PRO A 31 -6.83 8.96 -6.63
CA PRO A 31 -6.51 7.54 -6.45
C PRO A 31 -7.67 6.78 -5.82
N VAL A 32 -7.99 5.61 -6.35
CA VAL A 32 -9.10 4.77 -5.84
C VAL A 32 -8.68 3.91 -4.63
N GLY A 33 -7.37 3.78 -4.40
CA GLY A 33 -6.83 3.04 -3.27
C GLY A 33 -5.30 2.99 -3.22
N LEU A 34 -4.79 2.75 -2.02
CA LEU A 34 -3.38 2.42 -1.76
C LEU A 34 -3.19 0.90 -1.71
N ILE A 35 -2.07 0.42 -2.21
CA ILE A 35 -1.65 -0.98 -2.10
C ILE A 35 -0.33 -1.02 -1.34
N VAL A 36 -0.27 -1.73 -0.22
CA VAL A 36 1.01 -1.97 0.46
C VAL A 36 1.68 -3.17 -0.21
N GLY A 37 2.73 -2.94 -0.98
CA GLY A 37 3.29 -3.96 -1.89
C GLY A 37 4.18 -5.01 -1.22
N SER A 38 4.58 -4.80 0.04
CA SER A 38 5.36 -5.76 0.82
C SER A 38 5.19 -5.49 2.30
N TRP A 39 4.49 -6.39 2.97
CA TRP A 39 4.20 -6.35 4.40
C TRP A 39 5.02 -7.41 5.15
N LEU A 40 5.75 -6.96 6.18
CA LEU A 40 6.62 -7.84 6.95
C LEU A 40 5.82 -8.96 7.62
N ALA A 41 6.36 -10.18 7.59
CA ALA A 41 5.75 -11.33 8.30
C ALA A 41 5.70 -11.12 9.82
N ARG A 42 6.61 -10.31 10.36
CA ARG A 42 6.64 -9.90 11.78
C ARG A 42 6.79 -8.38 11.86
N PRO A 43 5.68 -7.63 11.74
CA PRO A 43 5.72 -6.17 11.84
C PRO A 43 6.01 -5.74 13.27
N GLY A 44 6.84 -4.72 13.46
CA GLY A 44 6.98 -4.04 14.74
C GLY A 44 5.86 -3.03 14.96
N THR A 45 5.86 -2.39 16.13
CA THR A 45 4.86 -1.36 16.49
C THR A 45 4.83 -0.21 15.49
N VAL A 46 6.00 0.19 14.95
CA VAL A 46 6.11 1.30 13.98
C VAL A 46 5.44 0.93 12.66
N GLU A 47 5.59 -0.29 12.18
CA GLU A 47 4.97 -0.74 10.95
C GLU A 47 3.45 -0.83 11.10
N ILE A 48 2.95 -1.35 12.21
CA ILE A 48 1.51 -1.46 12.48
C ILE A 48 0.83 -0.08 12.47
N CYS A 49 1.40 0.90 13.19
CA CYS A 49 0.85 2.26 13.21
C CYS A 49 0.71 2.89 11.81
N LYS A 50 1.58 2.51 10.86
CA LYS A 50 1.54 3.10 9.51
C LYS A 50 0.36 2.67 8.67
N LEU A 51 -0.24 1.51 8.94
CA LEU A 51 -1.47 1.12 8.25
C LEU A 51 -2.61 2.07 8.58
N GLU A 52 -2.62 2.60 9.81
CA GLU A 52 -3.60 3.60 10.24
C GLU A 52 -3.22 5.00 9.76
N ASP A 53 -1.93 5.33 9.73
CA ASP A 53 -1.46 6.66 9.31
C ASP A 53 -1.60 6.91 7.81
N LEU A 54 -1.43 5.90 6.96
CA LEU A 54 -1.47 6.06 5.49
C LEU A 54 -2.82 6.64 5.02
N PRO A 55 -3.99 6.06 5.38
CA PRO A 55 -5.28 6.67 5.07
C PRO A 55 -5.47 8.04 5.72
N ARG A 56 -4.98 8.23 6.95
CA ARG A 56 -5.13 9.49 7.68
C ARG A 56 -4.38 10.64 7.01
N LEU A 57 -3.18 10.39 6.51
CA LEU A 57 -2.32 11.38 5.86
C LEU A 57 -2.77 11.66 4.42
N THR A 58 -3.09 10.61 3.66
CA THR A 58 -3.38 10.75 2.22
C THR A 58 -4.86 11.00 1.92
N GLY A 59 -5.76 10.67 2.85
CA GLY A 59 -7.20 10.60 2.60
C GLY A 59 -7.62 9.45 1.68
N VAL A 60 -6.70 8.55 1.30
CA VAL A 60 -6.95 7.43 0.39
C VAL A 60 -6.96 6.13 1.18
N ARG A 61 -8.01 5.31 1.00
CA ARG A 61 -8.13 4.01 1.69
C ARG A 61 -7.05 3.02 1.25
N ILE A 62 -6.66 2.10 2.14
CA ILE A 62 -5.89 0.92 1.74
C ILE A 62 -6.85 -0.08 1.10
N ALA A 63 -6.56 -0.45 -0.15
CA ALA A 63 -7.33 -1.43 -0.92
C ALA A 63 -6.77 -2.86 -0.79
N ALA A 64 -5.45 -3.00 -0.59
CA ALA A 64 -4.80 -4.29 -0.42
C ALA A 64 -3.46 -4.17 0.33
N VAL A 65 -3.06 -5.26 0.97
CA VAL A 65 -1.75 -5.42 1.63
C VAL A 65 -1.17 -6.76 1.20
N LEU A 66 -0.04 -6.74 0.49
CA LEU A 66 0.64 -7.94 0.02
C LEU A 66 1.68 -8.39 1.05
N PRO A 67 1.77 -9.68 1.39
CA PRO A 67 2.82 -10.19 2.24
C PRO A 67 4.18 -10.09 1.54
N GLU A 68 5.23 -9.91 2.34
CA GLU A 68 6.61 -10.01 1.87
C GLU A 68 6.85 -11.36 1.16
N GLY A 69 7.64 -11.33 0.08
CA GLY A 69 7.92 -12.52 -0.72
C GLY A 69 6.76 -12.99 -1.60
N ALA A 70 5.65 -12.24 -1.72
CA ALA A 70 4.54 -12.61 -2.60
C ALA A 70 4.99 -12.96 -4.03
N GLY A 71 5.96 -12.19 -4.57
CA GLY A 71 6.48 -12.40 -5.94
C GLY A 71 7.30 -13.68 -6.15
N THR A 72 7.69 -14.40 -5.09
CA THR A 72 8.48 -15.64 -5.19
C THR A 72 7.64 -16.91 -5.02
N ARG A 73 6.33 -16.77 -4.83
CA ARG A 73 5.43 -17.90 -4.56
C ARG A 73 5.06 -18.60 -5.86
N GLU A 74 4.82 -19.90 -5.78
CA GLU A 74 4.21 -20.64 -6.89
C GLU A 74 2.78 -20.16 -7.14
N ALA A 75 2.33 -20.29 -8.40
CA ALA A 75 1.03 -19.76 -8.83
C ALA A 75 -0.15 -20.19 -7.93
N PRO A 76 -0.29 -21.46 -7.50
CA PRO A 76 -1.39 -21.86 -6.63
C PRO A 76 -1.37 -21.13 -5.27
N ALA A 77 -0.19 -20.99 -4.66
CA ALA A 77 -0.04 -20.33 -3.37
C ALA A 77 -0.26 -18.81 -3.47
N PHE A 78 0.16 -18.18 -4.58
CA PHE A 78 -0.09 -16.76 -4.83
C PHE A 78 -1.60 -16.47 -4.99
N VAL A 79 -2.30 -17.28 -5.78
CA VAL A 79 -3.75 -17.09 -6.02
C VAL A 79 -4.56 -17.29 -4.75
N ALA A 80 -4.21 -18.28 -3.92
CA ALA A 80 -4.91 -18.55 -2.66
C ALA A 80 -4.93 -17.35 -1.71
N GLU A 81 -3.90 -16.50 -1.74
CA GLU A 81 -3.78 -15.33 -0.87
C GLU A 81 -4.36 -14.05 -1.48
N ALA A 82 -4.55 -13.99 -2.79
CA ALA A 82 -5.10 -12.83 -3.48
C ALA A 82 -6.62 -12.64 -3.26
N ILE A 83 -7.29 -13.60 -2.62
CA ILE A 83 -8.76 -13.64 -2.45
C ILE A 83 -9.19 -13.12 -1.05
N SER A 84 -8.25 -12.66 -0.21
CA SER A 84 -8.51 -12.05 1.11
C SER A 84 -8.90 -10.58 1.03
#